data_AF-A0A1N7LB09-F1
#
_entry.id   AF-A0A1N7LB09-F1
#
_cell.length_a   1.000
_cell.length_b   1.000
_cell.length_c   1.000
_cell.angle_alpha   90.00
_cell.angle_beta   90.00
_cell.angle_gamma   90.00
#
_symmetry.space_group_name_H-M   'P 1'
#
loop_
_entity.id
_entity.type
_entity.pdbx_description
1 polymer ?
#
loop_
_entity_poly.entity_id
_entity_poly.type
_entity_poly.pdbx_seq_one_letter_code
_entity_poly.pdbx_strand_id
1 'polypeptide(L)'
;MKIKILLAILLCSSSVVMAQSEDENEMRVYNYEETKHELAVSLLPILRGEVPSSLFYRKNYLSPKGRNMGFRMNMVFQNEFNSNFLFEELVNFRKNRELTYEITMGLERQKFINDKFIAYGGVDLGFGFANARFFDRIGQPAGESEFFNIDVMRYSAANFWGVKYHFNPRLSFSAETGFEVFYANYVFKNGSSFTPTDRESGPETFGLNLLPLKALRISYHF
;
A
#
# COMPACT_ATOMS: atom_id res chain seq x y z
N MET A 1 13.31 23.30 -9.85
CA MET A 1 12.12 23.88 -10.52
C MET A 1 11.10 22.81 -10.94
N LYS A 2 11.51 21.67 -11.52
CA LYS A 2 10.62 20.61 -12.02
C LYS A 2 9.74 19.92 -10.95
N ILE A 3 10.27 19.69 -9.73
CA ILE A 3 9.51 19.12 -8.61
C ILE A 3 8.32 19.99 -8.17
N LYS A 4 8.48 21.32 -8.15
CA LYS A 4 7.41 22.25 -7.74
C LYS A 4 6.25 22.26 -8.72
N ILE A 5 6.53 22.11 -10.02
CA ILE A 5 5.51 22.05 -11.08
C ILE A 5 4.74 20.72 -11.01
N LEU A 6 5.42 19.59 -10.76
CA LEU A 6 4.75 18.30 -10.60
C LEU A 6 3.82 18.27 -9.37
N LEU A 7 4.28 18.82 -8.24
CA LEU A 7 3.48 19.00 -7.01
C LEU A 7 2.26 19.88 -7.27
N ALA A 8 2.42 20.97 -8.03
CA ALA A 8 1.31 21.84 -8.41
C ALA A 8 0.27 21.11 -9.28
N ILE A 9 0.71 20.30 -10.25
CA ILE A 9 -0.19 19.52 -11.11
C ILE A 9 -0.97 18.47 -10.30
N LEU A 10 -0.30 17.75 -9.38
CA LEU A 10 -0.94 16.79 -8.47
C LEU A 10 -2.00 17.47 -7.57
N LEU A 11 -1.67 18.65 -7.03
CA LEU A 11 -2.59 19.43 -6.20
C LEU A 11 -3.76 20.01 -7.02
N CYS A 12 -3.56 20.37 -8.29
CA CYS A 12 -4.62 20.88 -9.15
C CYS A 12 -5.56 19.78 -9.69
N SER A 13 -5.10 18.55 -9.88
CA SER A 13 -5.98 17.45 -10.31
C SER A 13 -6.96 16.99 -9.23
N SER A 14 -6.61 17.17 -7.95
CA SER A 14 -7.49 16.77 -6.84
C SER A 14 -8.67 17.73 -6.61
N SER A 15 -8.60 18.98 -7.10
CA SER A 15 -9.67 19.97 -6.92
C SER A 15 -10.79 19.87 -7.95
N VAL A 16 -10.54 19.34 -9.15
CA VAL A 16 -11.55 19.30 -10.23
C VAL A 16 -12.65 18.25 -9.97
N VAL A 17 -12.33 17.11 -9.35
CA VAL A 17 -13.32 16.09 -8.96
C VAL A 17 -14.18 16.53 -7.76
N MET A 18 -13.79 17.64 -7.09
CA MET A 18 -14.35 18.07 -5.81
C MET A 18 -15.37 19.22 -5.89
N ALA A 19 -15.79 19.62 -7.10
CA ALA A 19 -16.57 20.85 -7.34
C ALA A 19 -18.09 20.67 -7.47
N GLN A 20 -18.65 19.46 -7.37
CA GLN A 20 -20.10 19.29 -7.48
C GLN A 20 -20.80 19.48 -6.12
N SER A 21 -21.82 20.35 -6.09
CA SER A 21 -22.64 20.70 -4.92
C SER A 21 -23.17 19.49 -4.15
N GLU A 22 -23.31 19.67 -2.84
CA GLU A 22 -23.91 18.75 -1.89
C GLU A 22 -25.40 19.10 -1.82
N ASP A 23 -26.28 18.26 -2.39
CA ASP A 23 -27.70 18.32 -2.08
C ASP A 23 -27.91 17.67 -0.71
N GLU A 24 -28.47 18.47 0.20
CA GLU A 24 -28.93 18.04 1.51
C GLU A 24 -30.24 17.26 1.37
N ASN A 25 -30.38 16.24 2.23
CA ASN A 25 -31.61 15.48 2.50
C ASN A 25 -32.09 14.47 1.45
N GLU A 26 -31.65 13.21 1.60
CA GLU A 26 -32.55 12.05 1.58
C GLU A 26 -32.01 10.97 2.54
N MET A 27 -32.90 10.12 3.05
CA MET A 27 -32.69 9.08 4.07
C MET A 27 -31.50 8.16 3.71
N ARG A 28 -30.32 8.42 4.29
CA ARG A 28 -29.09 7.67 3.99
C ARG A 28 -29.09 6.35 4.76
N VAL A 29 -28.66 5.26 4.11
CA VAL A 29 -28.56 3.93 4.75
C VAL A 29 -27.50 3.91 5.86
N TYR A 30 -26.60 4.89 5.93
CA TYR A 30 -25.53 4.96 6.93
C TYR A 30 -25.29 6.39 7.41
N ASN A 31 -25.03 6.52 8.71
CA ASN A 31 -24.70 7.78 9.39
C ASN A 31 -23.28 7.70 9.96
N TYR A 32 -22.38 8.57 9.48
CA TYR A 32 -21.00 8.63 9.98
C TYR A 32 -20.88 9.25 11.37
N GLU A 33 -21.96 9.78 11.95
CA GLU A 33 -21.97 10.10 13.37
C GLU A 33 -22.06 8.83 14.25
N GLU A 34 -22.68 7.77 13.74
CA GLU A 34 -22.88 6.49 14.43
C GLU A 34 -21.77 5.48 14.12
N THR A 35 -21.30 5.43 12.86
CA THR A 35 -20.30 4.45 12.38
C THR A 35 -19.04 5.14 11.89
N LYS A 36 -18.30 5.72 12.85
CA LYS A 36 -17.12 6.54 12.57
C LYS A 36 -15.93 5.71 12.11
N HIS A 37 -15.88 4.44 12.46
CA HIS A 37 -14.71 3.61 12.28
C HIS A 37 -14.97 2.53 11.24
N GLU A 38 -14.00 2.32 10.37
CA GLU A 38 -14.05 1.32 9.33
C GLU A 38 -12.75 0.51 9.37
N LEU A 39 -12.89 -0.80 9.40
CA LEU A 39 -11.79 -1.75 9.19
C LEU A 39 -12.04 -2.49 7.89
N ALA A 40 -11.02 -2.59 7.05
CA ALA A 40 -11.12 -3.23 5.76
C ALA A 40 -9.95 -4.16 5.47
N VAL A 41 -10.26 -5.20 4.69
CA VAL A 41 -9.28 -6.17 4.19
C VAL A 41 -9.25 -6.08 2.67
N SER A 42 -8.04 -6.11 2.10
CA SER A 42 -7.84 -6.14 0.65
C SER A 42 -8.16 -7.53 0.11
N LEU A 43 -8.96 -7.56 -0.95
CA LEU A 43 -9.32 -8.78 -1.69
C LEU A 43 -8.33 -9.09 -2.82
N LEU A 44 -7.48 -8.13 -3.20
CA LEU A 44 -6.53 -8.33 -4.31
C LEU A 44 -5.59 -9.53 -4.09
N PRO A 45 -4.98 -9.74 -2.90
CA PRO A 45 -4.15 -10.92 -2.66
C PRO A 45 -4.97 -12.22 -2.80
N ILE A 46 -6.18 -12.25 -2.24
CA ILE A 46 -7.06 -13.43 -2.29
C ILE A 46 -7.38 -13.82 -3.74
N LEU A 47 -7.66 -12.84 -4.60
CA LEU A 47 -7.91 -13.07 -6.02
C LEU A 47 -6.69 -13.61 -6.79
N ARG A 48 -5.48 -13.46 -6.23
CA ARG A 48 -4.22 -14.00 -6.77
C ARG A 48 -3.82 -15.33 -6.12
N GLY A 49 -4.61 -15.84 -5.17
CA GLY A 49 -4.29 -17.04 -4.40
C GLY A 49 -3.34 -16.79 -3.22
N GLU A 50 -3.16 -15.53 -2.82
CA GLU A 50 -2.30 -15.11 -1.71
C GLU A 50 -3.11 -14.82 -0.44
N VAL A 51 -2.44 -14.88 0.72
CA VAL A 51 -3.05 -14.51 2.00
C VAL A 51 -3.14 -12.99 2.11
N PRO A 52 -4.27 -12.41 2.57
CA PRO A 52 -4.37 -10.98 2.79
C PRO A 52 -3.34 -10.52 3.83
N SER A 53 -2.41 -9.69 3.37
CA SER A 53 -1.28 -9.16 4.13
C SER A 53 -1.47 -7.72 4.61
N SER A 54 -2.65 -7.14 4.37
CA SER A 54 -2.90 -5.72 4.64
C SER A 54 -4.10 -5.49 5.56
N LEU A 55 -3.93 -4.59 6.54
CA LEU A 55 -5.00 -4.05 7.36
C LEU A 55 -5.21 -2.57 7.01
N PHE A 56 -6.43 -2.24 6.59
CA PHE A 56 -6.82 -0.86 6.33
C PHE A 56 -7.79 -0.38 7.40
N TYR A 57 -7.54 0.81 7.92
CA TYR A 57 -8.39 1.50 8.87
C TYR A 57 -8.77 2.87 8.32
N ARG A 58 -10.02 3.26 8.53
CA ARG A 58 -10.52 4.60 8.22
C ARG A 58 -11.36 5.13 9.36
N LYS A 59 -11.17 6.42 9.66
CA LYS A 59 -12.01 7.19 10.57
C LYS A 59 -12.74 8.28 9.79
N ASN A 60 -14.05 8.14 9.68
CA ASN A 60 -14.94 9.09 9.02
C ASN A 60 -15.24 10.25 9.98
N TYR A 61 -15.28 11.48 9.46
CA TYR A 61 -15.62 12.68 10.22
C TYR A 61 -16.15 13.80 9.33
N LEU A 62 -16.86 14.75 9.94
CA LEU A 62 -17.23 16.01 9.29
C LEU A 62 -16.14 17.05 9.53
N SER A 63 -15.66 17.65 8.44
CA SER A 63 -14.77 18.80 8.53
C SER A 63 -15.48 20.02 9.13
N PRO A 64 -14.76 21.06 9.60
CA PRO A 64 -15.36 22.32 10.06
C PRO A 64 -16.23 23.03 9.01
N LYS A 65 -16.12 22.65 7.73
CA LYS A 65 -16.93 23.18 6.62
C LYS A 65 -18.10 22.25 6.25
N GLY A 66 -18.47 21.30 7.11
CA GLY A 66 -19.57 20.35 6.86
C GLY A 66 -19.25 19.22 5.88
N ARG A 67 -18.06 19.20 5.27
CA ARG A 67 -17.69 18.18 4.28
C ARG A 67 -17.37 16.84 4.93
N ASN A 68 -17.82 15.76 4.29
CA ASN A 68 -17.50 14.38 4.69
C ASN A 68 -16.04 14.06 4.32
N MET A 69 -15.27 13.65 5.33
CA MET A 69 -13.85 13.36 5.22
C MET A 69 -13.53 12.02 5.88
N GLY A 70 -12.41 11.43 5.49
CA GLY A 70 -11.87 10.23 6.12
C GLY A 70 -10.37 10.39 6.38
N PHE A 71 -9.94 10.12 7.61
CA PHE A 71 -8.54 9.82 7.89
C PHE A 71 -8.31 8.34 7.64
N ARG A 72 -7.21 7.99 6.97
CA ARG A 72 -6.90 6.64 6.52
C ARG A 72 -5.56 6.22 7.06
N MET A 73 -5.46 4.94 7.41
CA MET A 73 -4.21 4.27 7.73
C MET A 73 -4.23 2.88 7.10
N ASN A 74 -3.15 2.50 6.43
CA ASN A 74 -2.96 1.17 5.86
C ASN A 74 -1.65 0.61 6.38
N MET A 75 -1.67 -0.66 6.80
CA MET A 75 -0.45 -1.39 7.14
C MET A 75 -0.39 -2.64 6.29
N VAL A 76 0.75 -2.87 5.63
CA VAL A 76 1.02 -4.07 4.85
C VAL A 76 2.16 -4.82 5.50
N PHE A 77 1.97 -6.12 5.71
CA PHE A 77 2.98 -7.05 6.19
C PHE A 77 3.00 -8.28 5.29
N GLN A 78 4.02 -8.38 4.45
CA GLN A 78 4.22 -9.51 3.55
C GLN A 78 5.51 -10.24 3.92
N ASN A 79 5.43 -11.57 3.92
CA ASN A 79 6.58 -12.43 4.14
C ASN A 79 6.53 -13.55 3.10
N GLU A 80 7.46 -13.53 2.18
CA GLU A 80 7.56 -14.51 1.11
C GLU A 80 8.79 -15.39 1.33
N PHE A 81 8.59 -16.70 1.27
CA PHE A 81 9.65 -17.70 1.32
C PHE A 81 9.62 -18.52 0.06
N ASN A 82 10.73 -18.54 -0.66
CA ASN A 82 10.91 -19.42 -1.80
C ASN A 82 12.18 -20.25 -1.62
N SER A 83 12.06 -21.55 -1.80
CA SER A 83 13.16 -22.50 -1.76
C SER A 83 13.13 -23.35 -3.02
N ASN A 84 14.04 -23.06 -3.95
CA ASN A 84 14.23 -23.91 -5.12
C ASN A 84 15.24 -24.99 -4.76
N PHE A 85 14.76 -26.23 -4.62
CA PHE A 85 15.59 -27.41 -4.51
C PHE A 85 15.75 -28.00 -5.92
N LEU A 86 16.94 -27.90 -6.51
CA LEU A 86 17.30 -28.64 -7.71
C LEU A 86 17.87 -29.99 -7.27
N PHE A 87 17.13 -31.07 -7.52
CA PHE A 87 17.41 -32.41 -7.00
C PHE A 87 18.61 -33.10 -7.65
N GLU A 88 19.17 -32.54 -8.73
CA GLU A 88 20.27 -33.16 -9.49
C GLU A 88 21.68 -32.82 -8.96
N GLU A 89 21.83 -31.82 -8.10
CA GLU A 89 23.10 -31.52 -7.44
C GLU A 89 22.86 -31.17 -5.97
N LEU A 90 23.17 -32.10 -5.06
CA LEU A 90 23.16 -31.93 -3.59
C LEU A 90 24.03 -30.76 -3.05
N VAL A 91 24.60 -29.95 -3.94
CA VAL A 91 25.53 -28.85 -3.68
C VAL A 91 24.85 -27.48 -3.87
N ASN A 92 23.80 -27.36 -4.69
CA ASN A 92 23.23 -26.06 -5.08
C ASN A 92 21.83 -25.83 -4.49
N PHE A 93 21.74 -24.94 -3.50
CA PHE A 93 20.47 -24.51 -2.91
C PHE A 93 20.38 -22.99 -2.91
N ARG A 94 19.32 -22.45 -3.51
CA ARG A 94 18.99 -21.01 -3.45
C ARG A 94 17.70 -20.82 -2.64
N LYS A 95 17.84 -20.14 -1.50
CA LYS A 95 16.72 -19.70 -0.67
C LYS A 95 16.57 -18.20 -0.76
N ASN A 96 15.36 -17.75 -1.04
CA ASN A 96 14.98 -16.35 -0.89
C ASN A 96 13.99 -16.20 0.27
N ARG A 97 14.22 -15.20 1.09
CA ARG A 97 13.24 -14.70 2.05
C ARG A 97 13.07 -13.21 1.81
N GLU A 98 11.85 -12.79 1.55
CA GLU A 98 11.49 -11.37 1.46
C GLU A 98 10.54 -11.00 2.61
N LEU A 99 10.87 -9.93 3.33
CA LEU A 99 10.06 -9.33 4.37
C LEU A 99 9.74 -7.90 3.98
N THR A 100 8.46 -7.58 3.84
CA THR A 100 8.01 -6.25 3.43
C THR A 100 7.04 -5.69 4.45
N TYR A 101 7.34 -4.48 4.92
CA TYR A 101 6.52 -3.69 5.83
C TYR A 101 6.19 -2.37 5.16
N GLU A 102 4.92 -2.01 5.05
CA GLU A 102 4.52 -0.69 4.56
C GLU A 102 3.49 -0.07 5.49
N ILE A 103 3.64 1.21 5.77
CA ILE A 103 2.64 2.02 6.46
C ILE A 103 2.27 3.18 5.55
N THR A 104 0.98 3.35 5.32
CA THR A 104 0.42 4.47 4.56
C THR A 104 -0.55 5.23 5.43
N MET A 105 -0.52 6.56 5.39
CA MET A 105 -1.49 7.43 6.05
C MET A 105 -2.04 8.42 5.04
N GLY A 106 -3.31 8.78 5.16
CA GLY A 106 -3.92 9.65 4.17
C GLY A 106 -5.19 10.35 4.62
N LEU A 107 -5.63 11.25 3.75
CA LEU A 107 -6.88 11.97 3.88
C LEU A 107 -7.69 11.78 2.61
N GLU A 108 -8.97 11.54 2.77
CA GLU A 108 -9.94 11.51 1.67
C GLU A 108 -11.11 12.44 1.94
N ARG A 109 -11.66 12.94 0.85
CA ARG A 109 -12.98 13.56 0.82
C ARG A 109 -13.97 12.57 0.23
N GLN A 110 -15.15 12.51 0.82
CA GLN A 110 -16.23 11.63 0.40
C GLN A 110 -17.42 12.43 -0.08
N LYS A 111 -18.07 11.95 -1.14
CA LYS A 111 -19.30 12.50 -1.69
C LYS A 111 -20.30 11.38 -1.91
N PHE A 112 -21.48 11.54 -1.33
CA PHE A 112 -22.61 10.66 -1.54
C PHE A 112 -23.13 10.85 -2.97
N ILE A 113 -23.25 9.76 -3.71
CA ILE A 113 -23.91 9.74 -5.03
C ILE A 113 -25.39 9.43 -4.82
N ASN A 114 -25.69 8.47 -3.94
CA ASN A 114 -27.04 8.11 -3.51
C ASN A 114 -26.99 7.48 -2.11
N ASP A 115 -28.06 6.79 -1.71
CA ASP A 115 -28.25 6.14 -0.41
C ASP A 115 -27.24 5.02 -0.11
N LYS A 116 -26.63 4.42 -1.13
CA LYS A 116 -25.69 3.29 -1.00
C LYS A 116 -24.30 3.55 -1.57
N PHE A 117 -24.16 4.49 -2.50
CA PHE A 117 -22.92 4.75 -3.22
C PHE A 117 -22.24 6.04 -2.76
N ILE A 118 -20.92 5.93 -2.56
CA ILE A 118 -20.03 7.05 -2.24
C ILE A 118 -18.92 7.09 -3.28
N ALA A 119 -18.76 8.23 -3.94
CA ALA A 119 -17.49 8.55 -4.60
C ALA A 119 -16.56 9.20 -3.58
N TYR A 120 -15.28 8.87 -3.63
CA TYR A 120 -14.30 9.48 -2.76
C TYR A 120 -12.96 9.63 -3.47
N GLY A 121 -12.14 10.55 -2.99
CA GLY A 121 -10.81 10.80 -3.53
C GLY A 121 -9.92 11.49 -2.52
N GLY A 122 -8.62 11.30 -2.65
CA GLY A 122 -7.69 11.73 -1.61
C GLY A 122 -6.23 11.52 -1.94
N VAL A 123 -5.42 11.72 -0.91
CA VAL A 123 -3.96 11.57 -0.96
C VAL A 123 -3.52 10.67 0.19
N ASP A 124 -2.66 9.72 -0.15
CA ASP A 124 -2.00 8.81 0.77
C ASP A 124 -0.48 9.07 0.71
N LEU A 125 0.19 9.09 1.86
CA LEU A 125 1.65 9.14 2.00
C LEU A 125 2.13 7.84 2.64
N GLY A 126 3.13 7.22 2.05
CA GLY A 126 3.62 5.90 2.43
C GLY A 126 5.10 5.88 2.79
N PHE A 127 5.43 5.00 3.73
CA PHE A 127 6.78 4.54 3.99
C PHE A 127 6.79 3.01 3.99
N GLY A 128 7.75 2.44 3.28
CA GLY A 128 7.95 1.01 3.18
C GLY A 128 9.40 0.62 3.46
N PHE A 129 9.58 -0.54 4.07
CA PHE A 129 10.85 -1.22 4.24
C PHE A 129 10.70 -2.65 3.74
N ALA A 130 11.56 -3.06 2.81
CA ALA A 130 11.68 -4.44 2.38
C ALA A 130 13.09 -4.96 2.66
N ASN A 131 13.19 -6.21 3.10
CA ASN A 131 14.43 -6.94 3.28
C ASN A 131 14.35 -8.24 2.50
N ALA A 132 15.21 -8.40 1.50
CA ALA A 132 15.34 -9.62 0.73
C ALA A 132 16.69 -10.27 1.03
N ARG A 133 16.67 -11.50 1.56
CA ARG A 133 17.88 -12.28 1.85
C ARG A 133 17.95 -13.48 0.94
N PHE A 134 19.05 -13.55 0.21
CA PHE A 134 19.41 -14.63 -0.69
C PHE A 134 20.54 -15.42 -0.03
N PHE A 135 20.35 -16.72 0.07
CA PHE A 135 21.40 -17.66 0.45
C PHE A 135 21.86 -18.36 -0.80
N ASP A 136 23.16 -18.33 -1.05
CA ASP A 136 23.78 -19.07 -2.14
C ASP A 136 24.85 -20.01 -1.57
N ARG A 137 24.87 -21.23 -2.09
CA ARG A 137 25.84 -22.28 -1.71
C ARG A 137 26.53 -22.87 -2.92
N ILE A 138 26.62 -22.13 -4.03
CA ILE A 138 27.31 -22.61 -5.23
C ILE A 138 28.82 -22.74 -4.95
N GLY A 139 29.31 -23.98 -4.96
CA GLY A 139 30.75 -24.30 -4.97
C GLY A 139 31.50 -24.13 -3.64
N GLN A 140 30.82 -23.91 -2.51
CA GLN A 140 31.48 -23.73 -1.21
C GLN A 140 31.55 -25.02 -0.37
N PRO A 141 32.62 -25.22 0.45
CA PRO A 141 32.73 -26.33 1.39
C PRO A 141 31.54 -26.42 2.35
N ALA A 142 31.31 -27.62 2.92
CA ALA A 142 30.28 -27.77 3.94
C ALA A 142 30.59 -26.92 5.19
N GLY A 143 29.74 -25.93 5.46
CA GLY A 143 29.86 -25.00 6.60
C GLY A 143 30.09 -23.54 6.20
N GLU A 144 30.45 -23.28 4.94
CA GLU A 144 30.56 -21.93 4.39
C GLU A 144 29.31 -21.63 3.55
N SER A 145 28.64 -20.52 3.90
CA SER A 145 27.51 -20.00 3.14
C SER A 145 27.70 -18.51 2.97
N GLU A 146 27.65 -18.05 1.73
CA GLU A 146 27.50 -16.64 1.43
C GLU A 146 26.03 -16.27 1.49
N PHE A 147 25.77 -15.09 2.06
CA PHE A 147 24.47 -14.47 1.97
C PHE A 147 24.60 -13.11 1.32
N PHE A 148 23.63 -12.84 0.45
CA PHE A 148 23.41 -11.55 -0.17
C PHE A 148 22.12 -10.99 0.40
N ASN A 149 22.17 -9.78 0.96
CA ASN A 149 21.03 -9.14 1.56
C ASN A 149 20.78 -7.78 0.93
N ILE A 150 19.53 -7.52 0.54
CA ILE A 150 19.09 -6.25 -0.01
C ILE A 150 18.10 -5.65 0.97
N ASP A 151 18.40 -4.45 1.45
CA ASP A 151 17.43 -3.62 2.15
C ASP A 151 16.91 -2.54 1.20
N VAL A 152 15.61 -2.32 1.18
CA VAL A 152 14.95 -1.30 0.36
C VAL A 152 14.14 -0.40 1.28
N MET A 153 14.44 0.89 1.27
CA MET A 153 13.60 1.92 1.90
C MET A 153 12.82 2.64 0.82
N ARG A 154 11.50 2.71 0.96
CA ARG A 154 10.61 3.30 -0.03
C ARG A 154 9.74 4.39 0.61
N TYR A 155 9.65 5.53 -0.05
CA TYR A 155 8.73 6.61 0.29
C TYR A 155 7.78 6.80 -0.87
N SER A 156 6.49 6.96 -0.61
CA SER A 156 5.50 7.15 -1.67
C SER A 156 4.49 8.23 -1.33
N ALA A 157 3.92 8.81 -2.38
CA ALA A 157 2.78 9.71 -2.33
C ALA A 157 1.82 9.30 -3.44
N ALA A 158 0.59 8.97 -3.10
CA ALA A 158 -0.41 8.48 -4.03
C ALA A 158 -1.66 9.35 -4.00
N ASN A 159 -2.08 9.85 -5.16
CA ASN A 159 -3.44 10.36 -5.36
C ASN A 159 -4.33 9.20 -5.76
N PHE A 160 -5.57 9.19 -5.26
CA PHE A 160 -6.51 8.13 -5.57
C PHE A 160 -7.94 8.64 -5.69
N TRP A 161 -8.74 7.84 -6.39
CA TRP A 161 -10.18 7.98 -6.50
C TRP A 161 -10.80 6.60 -6.34
N GLY A 162 -11.98 6.54 -5.76
CA GLY A 162 -12.67 5.29 -5.54
C GLY A 162 -14.16 5.45 -5.41
N VAL A 163 -14.81 4.30 -5.43
CA VAL A 163 -16.25 4.18 -5.19
C VAL A 163 -16.46 3.13 -4.10
N LYS A 164 -17.36 3.44 -3.17
CA LYS A 164 -17.81 2.54 -2.12
C LYS A 164 -19.30 2.26 -2.29
N TYR A 165 -19.68 1.00 -2.12
CA TYR A 165 -21.07 0.54 -2.10
C TYR A 165 -21.39 -0.06 -0.73
N HIS A 166 -22.40 0.45 -0.06
CA HIS A 166 -22.90 -0.07 1.21
C HIS A 166 -23.98 -1.14 0.96
N PHE A 167 -23.72 -2.37 1.42
CA PHE A 167 -24.74 -3.41 1.45
C PHE A 167 -25.75 -3.15 2.58
N ASN A 168 -25.24 -2.66 3.70
CA ASN A 168 -25.99 -2.27 4.89
C ASN A 168 -25.15 -1.24 5.69
N PRO A 169 -25.64 -0.71 6.83
CA PRO A 169 -24.91 0.29 7.60
C PRO A 169 -23.53 -0.17 8.10
N ARG A 170 -23.31 -1.49 8.26
CA ARG A 170 -22.11 -2.08 8.83
C ARG A 170 -21.16 -2.72 7.81
N LEU A 171 -21.59 -2.93 6.56
CA LEU A 171 -20.80 -3.63 5.56
C LEU A 171 -20.78 -2.88 4.24
N SER A 172 -19.58 -2.70 3.69
CA SER A 172 -19.40 -2.10 2.38
C SER A 172 -18.33 -2.80 1.56
N PHE A 173 -18.41 -2.59 0.25
CA PHE A 173 -17.38 -2.93 -0.71
C PHE A 173 -16.81 -1.65 -1.32
N SER A 174 -15.52 -1.64 -1.67
CA SER A 174 -14.91 -0.49 -2.34
C SER A 174 -13.86 -0.88 -3.36
N ALA A 175 -13.70 -0.04 -4.37
CA ALA A 175 -12.66 -0.14 -5.38
C ALA A 175 -11.95 1.22 -5.54
N GLU A 176 -10.63 1.22 -5.65
CA GLU A 176 -9.79 2.40 -5.81
C GLU A 176 -8.88 2.29 -7.03
N THR A 177 -8.67 3.42 -7.68
CA THR A 177 -7.68 3.65 -8.74
C THR A 177 -6.83 4.87 -8.36
N GLY A 178 -5.66 5.06 -8.98
CA GLY A 178 -4.84 6.22 -8.66
C GLY A 178 -3.51 6.31 -9.39
N PHE A 179 -2.70 7.27 -8.95
CA PHE A 179 -1.33 7.47 -9.37
C PHE A 179 -0.44 7.53 -8.13
N GLU A 180 0.74 6.95 -8.22
CA GLU A 180 1.72 6.94 -7.14
C GLU A 180 3.06 7.47 -7.65
N VAL A 181 3.61 8.44 -6.95
CA VAL A 181 5.02 8.80 -7.07
C VAL A 181 5.77 8.14 -5.94
N PHE A 182 6.92 7.54 -6.22
CA PHE A 182 7.73 6.91 -5.18
C PHE A 182 9.23 7.20 -5.38
N TYR A 183 9.93 7.13 -4.27
CA TYR A 183 11.38 7.13 -4.19
C TYR A 183 11.82 5.90 -3.40
N ALA A 184 12.80 5.16 -3.93
CA ALA A 184 13.35 3.96 -3.31
C ALA A 184 14.87 4.03 -3.26
N ASN A 185 15.43 3.71 -2.10
CA ASN A 185 16.88 3.59 -1.87
C ASN A 185 17.20 2.14 -1.52
N TYR A 186 18.21 1.59 -2.18
CA TYR A 186 18.65 0.21 -2.02
C TYR A 186 19.97 0.18 -1.26
N VAL A 187 20.14 -0.79 -0.37
CA VAL A 187 21.40 -1.04 0.35
C VAL A 187 21.73 -2.51 0.19
N PHE A 188 22.92 -2.77 -0.37
CA PHE A 188 23.44 -4.12 -0.53
C PHE A 188 24.34 -4.47 0.64
N LYS A 189 24.19 -5.70 1.13
CA LYS A 189 24.94 -6.24 2.25
C LYS A 189 25.42 -7.64 1.88
N ASN A 190 26.73 -7.80 1.77
CA ASN A 190 27.35 -9.08 1.44
C ASN A 190 28.09 -9.58 2.66
N GLY A 191 27.98 -10.86 2.96
CA GLY A 191 28.72 -11.45 4.06
C GLY A 191 28.88 -12.96 3.92
N SER A 192 29.92 -13.47 4.58
CA SER A 192 30.04 -14.89 4.89
C SER A 192 29.66 -15.13 6.35
N SER A 193 29.42 -16.38 6.74
CA SER A 193 29.15 -16.78 8.12
C SER A 193 30.24 -16.34 9.13
N PHE A 194 31.44 -15.95 8.67
CA PHE A 194 32.60 -15.69 9.52
C PHE A 194 33.31 -14.33 9.28
N THR A 195 32.86 -13.51 8.34
CA THR A 195 33.46 -12.19 8.05
C THR A 195 32.51 -11.02 8.26
N PRO A 196 33.03 -9.80 8.55
CA PRO A 196 32.22 -8.59 8.63
C PRO A 196 31.40 -8.38 7.35
N THR A 197 30.16 -7.92 7.50
CA THR A 197 29.27 -7.64 6.37
C THR A 197 29.71 -6.35 5.68
N ASP A 198 30.09 -6.44 4.41
CA ASP A 198 30.34 -5.26 3.59
C ASP A 198 29.00 -4.61 3.26
N ARG A 199 28.89 -3.30 3.52
CA ARG A 199 27.70 -2.51 3.24
C ARG A 199 28.01 -1.54 2.10
N GLU A 200 27.28 -1.70 1.01
CA GLU A 200 27.38 -0.84 -0.16
C GLU A 200 26.05 -0.13 -0.41
N SER A 201 26.13 1.18 -0.69
CA SER A 201 24.95 1.92 -1.15
C SER A 201 24.58 1.43 -2.55
N GLY A 202 23.35 0.97 -2.70
CA GLY A 202 22.79 0.55 -3.97
C GLY A 202 22.24 1.73 -4.79
N PRO A 203 21.60 1.45 -5.94
CA PRO A 203 21.00 2.47 -6.78
C PRO A 203 19.86 3.20 -6.04
N GLU A 204 19.56 4.41 -6.49
CA GLU A 204 18.37 5.15 -6.07
C GLU A 204 17.39 5.18 -7.24
N THR A 205 16.10 4.97 -6.96
CA THR A 205 15.06 4.93 -7.98
C THR A 205 13.97 5.94 -7.64
N PHE A 206 13.61 6.76 -8.61
CA PHE A 206 12.42 7.59 -8.57
C PHE A 206 11.46 7.13 -9.67
N GLY A 207 10.18 6.97 -9.34
CA GLY A 207 9.20 6.45 -10.29
C GLY A 207 7.82 7.09 -10.14
N LEU A 208 7.03 6.95 -11.21
CA LEU A 208 5.62 7.29 -11.28
C LEU A 208 4.88 6.05 -11.79
N ASN A 209 3.94 5.56 -10.99
CA ASN A 209 3.11 4.41 -11.30
C ASN A 209 1.66 4.84 -11.51
N LEU A 210 1.04 4.34 -12.58
CA LEU A 210 -0.41 4.30 -12.69
C LEU A 210 -0.91 3.04 -11.97
N LEU A 211 -1.90 3.20 -11.10
CA LEU A 211 -2.52 2.12 -10.34
C LEU A 211 -3.97 1.96 -10.82
N PRO A 212 -4.21 1.28 -11.97
CA PRO A 212 -5.55 1.17 -12.55
C PRO A 212 -6.52 0.52 -11.56
N LEU A 213 -6.03 -0.45 -10.77
CA LEU A 213 -6.72 -1.00 -9.60
C LEU A 213 -5.75 -0.97 -8.41
N LYS A 214 -5.82 0.10 -7.63
CA LYS A 214 -5.02 0.29 -6.41
C LYS A 214 -5.52 -0.59 -5.28
N ALA A 215 -6.83 -0.70 -5.11
CA ALA A 215 -7.40 -1.50 -4.03
C ALA A 215 -8.79 -2.02 -4.39
N LEU A 216 -9.10 -3.19 -3.85
CA LEU A 216 -10.43 -3.77 -3.82
C LEU A 216 -10.65 -4.27 -2.41
N ARG A 217 -11.61 -3.72 -1.67
CA ARG A 217 -11.75 -4.00 -0.23
C ARG A 217 -13.18 -4.32 0.18
N ILE A 218 -13.30 -5.20 1.16
CA ILE A 218 -14.50 -5.36 1.97
C ILE A 218 -14.25 -4.71 3.33
N SER A 219 -15.22 -3.95 3.82
CA SER A 219 -15.08 -3.18 5.05
C SER A 219 -16.23 -3.42 6.01
N TYR A 220 -15.90 -3.42 7.30
CA TYR A 220 -16.84 -3.42 8.42
C TYR A 220 -16.83 -2.07 9.13
N HIS A 221 -18.02 -1.52 9.42
CA HIS A 221 -18.22 -0.22 10.04
C HIS A 221 -18.76 -0.35 11.47
N PHE A 222 -18.24 0.45 12.39
CA PHE A 222 -18.59 0.47 13.82
C PHE A 222 -18.35 1.82 14.49
#